data_AF-A0AAE0WA10-F1
#
_entry.id   AF-A0AAE0WA10-F1
#
_cell.length_a   1.000
_cell.length_b   1.000
_cell.length_c   1.000
_cell.angle_alpha   90.00
_cell.angle_beta   90.00
_cell.angle_gamma   90.00
#
_symmetry.space_group_name_H-M   'P 1'
#
loop_
_entity.id
_entity.type
_entity.pdbx_description
1 polymer ?
#
loop_
_entity_poly.entity_id
_entity_poly.type
_entity_poly.pdbx_seq_one_letter_code
_entity_poly.pdbx_strand_id
1 'polypeptide(L)'
;MTDHLFGVRRKVRYTKLVNPNNGHKEDVLETVSLMKDADDDDEEEIVYSQVDKKWKGNQSGETFTVEQGVETIGFGLFQLRLYAICGLFSAADSLEMMLLAVLSPVLRCEWQLEQYQVAFITTVVFIGMCIMAPVWGFIGDRFGRRKTLIIISVWIGYYGFLTTFSPSYAWILILRGLVGGGMAGSPQSFALLTEYLPLKYRAKLLNLISITWAAGTVSEITLASLVLPTLGWRWLLALSSIPALCIVILLKYIPESARYLVAAGRKEKAIPILESMARMNRSKLPPGDLTASDAEARGNPRDLFSASYLRTSLQIFVLWFGTALSYYGMVLASAEILQLHNIEKTGGKCKCNLLRQADYNSMIVSTLGEFIALPLNIFLIDVIGRRWTGAMNMFGCGLFFILLQLPVSQEVLTLFIFMVRGFSSGMFNFVYLYTSEVYPTTIRTLGLGVSSAFARVGAMITPFLAQVLLDRSLTAAVWVYGLIGIFCAICAIMLPIETKGRALPQTVHVSA
;
A
#
# COMPACT_ATOMS: atom_id res chain seq x y z
N MET A 1 21.61 40.77 -33.63
CA MET A 1 20.84 39.63 -34.17
C MET A 1 21.44 38.39 -33.55
N THR A 2 20.85 37.66 -32.60
CA THR A 2 19.51 37.64 -32.00
C THR A 2 19.67 36.83 -30.71
N ASP A 3 19.64 37.49 -29.55
CA ASP A 3 19.47 36.85 -28.24
C ASP A 3 18.07 37.20 -27.75
N HIS A 4 17.17 36.24 -27.76
CA HIS A 4 15.86 36.34 -27.14
C HIS A 4 15.52 34.99 -26.54
N LEU A 5 15.44 34.93 -25.20
CA LEU A 5 14.46 34.17 -24.39
C LEU A 5 15.03 33.86 -23.00
N PHE A 6 15.17 34.86 -22.13
CA PHE A 6 15.01 34.75 -20.67
C PHE A 6 14.93 36.16 -20.10
N GLY A 7 13.71 36.65 -19.87
CA GLY A 7 13.48 38.02 -19.42
C GLY A 7 12.21 38.13 -18.58
N VAL A 8 12.25 37.61 -17.35
CA VAL A 8 11.19 37.84 -16.36
C VAL A 8 11.36 39.25 -15.79
N ARG A 9 10.58 40.22 -16.29
CA ARG A 9 10.46 41.56 -15.67
C ARG A 9 9.55 41.47 -14.45
N ARG A 10 10.11 41.56 -13.23
CA ARG A 10 9.32 41.73 -11.99
C ARG A 10 8.80 43.16 -11.90
N LYS A 11 7.48 43.34 -11.76
CA LYS A 11 6.85 44.63 -11.42
C LYS A 11 6.89 44.83 -9.90
N VAL A 12 7.43 45.96 -9.44
CA VAL A 12 7.40 46.40 -8.05
C VAL A 12 6.38 47.54 -7.94
N ARG A 13 5.50 47.51 -6.93
CA ARG A 13 4.57 48.60 -6.63
C ARG A 13 4.90 49.16 -5.24
N TYR A 14 5.12 50.47 -5.17
CA TYR A 14 5.32 51.20 -3.92
C TYR A 14 3.97 51.69 -3.40
N THR A 15 3.69 51.49 -2.12
CA THR A 15 2.47 52.02 -1.48
C THR A 15 2.87 52.75 -0.21
N LYS A 16 2.53 54.05 -0.12
CA LYS A 16 2.72 54.85 1.10
C LYS A 16 1.58 54.58 2.07
N LEU A 17 1.89 54.18 3.29
CA LEU A 17 0.92 54.11 4.39
C LEU A 17 1.10 55.32 5.30
N VAL A 18 0.02 56.06 5.56
CA VAL A 18 -0.01 57.18 6.51
C VAL A 18 -0.71 56.70 7.78
N ASN A 19 -0.06 56.83 8.93
CA ASN A 19 -0.60 56.45 10.23
C ASN A 19 -1.57 57.54 10.76
N PRO A 20 -2.86 57.26 11.03
CA PRO A 20 -3.82 58.29 11.44
C PRO A 20 -3.66 58.82 12.87
N ASN A 21 -2.80 58.23 13.71
CA ASN A 21 -2.89 58.40 15.17
C ASN A 21 -1.73 59.13 15.87
N ASN A 22 -0.86 59.86 15.17
CA ASN A 22 0.13 60.72 15.84
C ASN A 22 0.13 62.14 15.28
N GLY A 23 -0.39 63.08 16.07
CA GLY A 23 -0.10 64.49 15.88
C GLY A 23 1.39 64.74 16.14
N HIS A 24 2.09 65.18 15.09
CA HIS A 24 3.51 65.56 15.04
C HIS A 24 4.53 64.40 15.01
N LYS A 25 4.84 63.92 13.79
CA LYS A 25 6.17 63.63 13.22
C LYS A 25 6.02 62.75 11.97
N GLU A 26 6.65 63.15 10.86
CA GLU A 26 6.74 62.35 9.63
C GLU A 26 7.82 61.26 9.80
N ASP A 27 7.41 60.03 10.10
CA ASP A 27 8.26 58.84 9.88
C ASP A 27 7.70 58.06 8.69
N VAL A 28 8.44 58.07 7.58
CA VAL A 28 8.10 57.36 6.34
C VAL A 28 8.67 55.95 6.40
N LEU A 29 7.81 54.94 6.51
CA LEU A 29 8.19 53.52 6.38
C LEU A 29 7.90 53.04 4.95
N GLU A 30 8.95 52.75 4.19
CA GLU A 30 8.85 52.03 2.92
C GLU A 30 8.91 50.52 3.17
N THR A 31 7.93 49.78 2.65
CA THR A 31 7.95 48.31 2.64
C THR A 31 7.90 47.82 1.19
N VAL A 32 8.82 46.91 0.86
CA VAL A 32 8.93 46.25 -0.45
C VAL A 32 8.27 44.87 -0.36
N SER A 33 7.20 44.64 -1.11
CA SER A 33 6.60 43.31 -1.26
C SER A 33 6.88 42.75 -2.66
N LEU A 34 7.33 41.50 -2.72
CA LEU A 34 7.45 40.72 -3.95
C LEU A 34 6.12 40.00 -4.20
N MET A 35 5.54 40.16 -5.39
CA MET A 35 4.38 39.37 -5.82
C MET A 35 4.75 37.88 -5.83
N LYS A 36 3.92 37.06 -5.19
CA LYS A 36 3.88 35.61 -5.33
C LYS A 36 3.34 35.29 -6.72
N ASP A 37 3.98 34.37 -7.44
CA ASP A 37 3.48 33.86 -8.71
C ASP A 37 2.10 33.24 -8.47
N ALA A 38 1.08 33.81 -9.10
CA ALA A 38 -0.27 33.28 -9.16
C ALA A 38 -0.31 32.30 -10.33
N ASP A 39 -0.49 31.01 -10.03
CA ASP A 39 -1.08 29.98 -10.88
C ASP A 39 -1.02 28.65 -10.09
N ASP A 40 -2.01 28.43 -9.20
CA ASP A 40 -2.46 27.13 -8.62
C ASP A 40 -3.32 27.34 -7.34
N ASP A 41 -3.28 28.53 -6.73
CA ASP A 41 -3.97 28.83 -5.46
C ASP A 41 -5.50 29.04 -5.61
N ASP A 42 -6.01 29.34 -6.82
CA ASP A 42 -7.42 29.74 -7.03
C ASP A 42 -8.42 28.55 -7.00
N GLU A 43 -7.98 27.32 -7.31
CA GLU A 43 -8.84 26.12 -7.18
C GLU A 43 -8.82 25.52 -5.77
N GLU A 44 -7.77 25.78 -4.97
CA GLU A 44 -7.78 25.50 -3.52
C GLU A 44 -8.80 26.41 -2.80
N GLU A 45 -9.22 27.54 -3.35
CA GLU A 45 -10.14 28.46 -2.66
C GLU A 45 -11.62 27.97 -2.67
N ILE A 46 -12.03 27.22 -3.69
CA ILE A 46 -13.45 26.85 -3.90
C ILE A 46 -13.93 25.80 -2.87
N VAL A 47 -13.04 24.92 -2.39
CA VAL A 47 -13.38 23.95 -1.31
C VAL A 47 -13.27 24.59 0.09
N TYR A 48 -12.54 25.70 0.22
CA TYR A 48 -12.22 26.34 1.51
C TYR A 48 -13.06 27.60 1.80
N SER A 49 -13.79 28.14 0.82
CA SER A 49 -14.52 29.42 0.90
C SER A 49 -15.68 29.51 1.91
N GLN A 50 -16.05 28.43 2.60
CA GLN A 50 -17.13 28.46 3.61
C GLN A 50 -16.66 28.51 5.07
N VAL A 51 -15.36 28.63 5.33
CA VAL A 51 -14.84 28.70 6.72
C VAL A 51 -13.79 29.80 6.87
N ASP A 52 -14.10 31.01 6.41
CA ASP A 52 -13.23 32.17 6.59
C ASP A 52 -13.52 32.89 7.93
N LYS A 53 -13.47 32.13 9.03
CA LYS A 53 -13.39 32.70 10.37
C LYS A 53 -11.95 32.56 10.83
N LYS A 54 -11.22 33.68 10.83
CA LYS A 54 -9.93 33.84 11.53
C LYS A 54 -10.04 33.19 12.91
N TRP A 55 -9.37 32.05 13.09
CA TRP A 55 -9.33 31.34 14.36
C TRP A 55 -8.75 32.30 15.41
N LYS A 56 -9.58 32.73 16.36
CA LYS A 56 -9.12 33.48 17.53
C LYS A 56 -8.68 32.45 18.55
N GLY A 57 -7.37 32.34 18.75
CA GLY A 57 -6.82 31.39 19.71
C GLY A 57 -7.47 31.50 21.07
N ASN A 58 -7.72 30.34 21.68
CA ASN A 58 -8.37 30.27 22.98
C ASN A 58 -7.46 30.94 24.01
N GLN A 59 -7.96 31.95 24.73
CA GLN A 59 -7.20 32.69 25.75
C GLN A 59 -6.93 31.88 27.03
N SER A 60 -7.32 30.60 27.09
CA SER A 60 -7.23 29.73 28.27
C SER A 60 -5.86 29.07 28.47
N GLY A 61 -4.91 29.19 27.54
CA GLY A 61 -3.59 28.54 27.64
C GLY A 61 -3.62 27.01 27.52
N GLU A 62 -4.80 26.40 27.36
CA GLU A 62 -4.96 24.98 27.10
C GLU A 62 -4.48 24.66 25.67
N THR A 63 -3.80 23.53 25.50
CA THR A 63 -3.29 23.09 24.20
C THR A 63 -3.70 21.65 23.94
N PHE A 64 -3.96 21.29 22.68
CA PHE A 64 -4.27 19.93 22.30
C PHE A 64 -3.46 19.49 21.06
N THR A 65 -3.19 18.20 20.97
CA THR A 65 -2.50 17.58 19.83
C THR A 65 -3.49 17.06 18.78
N VAL A 66 -3.01 16.81 17.56
CA VAL A 66 -3.84 16.22 16.49
C VAL A 66 -4.44 14.88 16.95
N GLU A 67 -3.64 14.05 17.63
CA GLU A 67 -4.06 12.75 18.16
C GLU A 67 -5.21 12.90 19.17
N GLN A 68 -5.11 13.83 20.12
CA GLN A 68 -6.18 14.13 21.08
C GLN A 68 -7.44 14.67 20.40
N GLY A 69 -7.27 15.50 19.37
CA GLY A 69 -8.37 16.00 18.55
C GLY A 69 -9.14 14.88 17.85
N VAL A 70 -8.42 13.98 17.18
CA VAL A 70 -9.00 12.81 16.49
C VAL A 70 -9.71 11.87 17.48
N GLU A 71 -9.13 11.63 18.66
CA GLU A 71 -9.74 10.79 19.68
C GLU A 71 -11.02 11.42 20.27
N THR A 72 -11.03 12.74 20.50
CA THR A 72 -12.20 13.48 20.99
C THR A 72 -13.32 13.55 19.96
N ILE A 73 -12.99 13.74 18.68
CA ILE A 73 -13.97 13.73 17.59
C ILE A 73 -14.60 12.35 17.45
N GLY A 74 -13.83 11.29 17.67
CA GLY A 74 -14.28 9.91 17.57
C GLY A 74 -14.53 9.45 16.12
N PHE A 75 -14.98 8.20 15.98
CA PHE A 75 -15.25 7.58 14.69
C PHE A 75 -16.63 7.99 14.15
N GLY A 76 -16.68 8.40 12.88
CA GLY A 76 -17.93 8.80 12.22
C GLY A 76 -17.85 8.77 10.70
N LEU A 77 -18.72 9.56 10.05
CA LEU A 77 -18.89 9.56 8.60
C LEU A 77 -17.62 10.00 7.86
N PHE A 78 -16.83 10.90 8.46
CA PHE A 78 -15.57 11.33 7.88
C PHE A 78 -14.59 10.17 7.71
N GLN A 79 -14.40 9.35 8.73
CA GLN A 79 -13.49 8.20 8.66
C GLN A 79 -14.03 7.11 7.73
N LEU A 80 -15.36 6.92 7.67
CA LEU A 80 -15.95 5.98 6.73
C LEU A 80 -15.71 6.42 5.27
N ARG A 81 -15.87 7.72 4.98
CA ARG A 81 -15.55 8.29 3.66
C ARG A 81 -14.08 8.13 3.32
N LEU A 82 -13.19 8.44 4.27
CA LEU A 82 -11.75 8.28 4.09
C LEU A 82 -11.37 6.81 3.84
N TYR A 83 -11.93 5.90 4.62
CA TYR A 83 -11.75 4.46 4.46
C TYR A 83 -12.23 3.98 3.09
N ALA A 84 -13.39 4.43 2.62
CA ALA A 84 -13.92 4.06 1.31
C ALA A 84 -12.99 4.50 0.17
N ILE A 85 -12.49 5.74 0.20
CA ILE A 85 -11.60 6.24 -0.86
C ILE A 85 -10.21 5.58 -0.79
N CYS A 86 -9.61 5.44 0.40
CA CYS A 86 -8.34 4.72 0.56
C CYS A 86 -8.47 3.23 0.19
N GLY A 87 -9.61 2.61 0.48
CA GLY A 87 -9.92 1.25 0.10
C GLY A 87 -10.07 1.08 -1.42
N LEU A 88 -10.75 2.02 -2.10
CA LEU A 88 -10.83 2.03 -3.56
C LEU A 88 -9.46 2.24 -4.21
N PHE A 89 -8.61 3.09 -3.63
CA PHE A 89 -7.21 3.21 -4.05
C PHE A 89 -6.47 1.88 -3.91
N SER A 90 -6.60 1.21 -2.76
CA SER A 90 -5.99 -0.10 -2.53
C SER A 90 -6.51 -1.18 -3.48
N ALA A 91 -7.78 -1.12 -3.88
CA ALA A 91 -8.37 -2.04 -4.85
C ALA A 91 -7.86 -1.77 -6.28
N ALA A 92 -7.68 -0.49 -6.66
CA ALA A 92 -7.10 -0.13 -7.95
C ALA A 92 -5.62 -0.55 -8.04
N ASP A 93 -4.86 -0.41 -6.95
CA ASP A 93 -3.48 -0.87 -6.87
C ASP A 93 -3.36 -2.40 -6.95
N SER A 94 -4.24 -3.13 -6.25
CA SER A 94 -4.23 -4.59 -6.32
C SER A 94 -4.60 -5.11 -7.71
N LEU A 95 -5.49 -4.41 -8.43
CA LEU A 95 -5.85 -4.75 -9.80
C LEU A 95 -4.61 -4.76 -10.72
N GLU A 96 -3.80 -3.69 -10.73
CA GLU A 96 -2.54 -3.64 -11.51
C GLU A 96 -1.50 -4.67 -11.03
N MET A 97 -1.48 -5.00 -9.74
CA MET A 97 -0.61 -6.04 -9.19
C MET A 97 -0.98 -7.44 -9.71
N MET A 98 -2.27 -7.76 -9.72
CA MET A 98 -2.80 -9.10 -9.99
C MET A 98 -2.91 -9.39 -11.48
N LEU A 99 -3.02 -8.33 -12.30
CA LEU A 99 -2.99 -8.37 -13.76
C LEU A 99 -1.83 -9.22 -14.31
N LEU A 100 -0.65 -9.14 -13.69
CA LEU A 100 0.55 -9.88 -14.14
C LEU A 100 0.36 -11.40 -14.13
N ALA A 101 -0.45 -11.93 -13.19
CA ALA A 101 -0.70 -13.37 -13.08
C ALA A 101 -1.48 -13.91 -14.28
N VAL A 102 -2.42 -13.12 -14.81
CA VAL A 102 -3.25 -13.50 -15.96
C VAL A 102 -2.61 -13.09 -17.28
N LEU A 103 -1.88 -11.98 -17.30
CA LEU A 103 -1.21 -11.45 -18.48
C LEU A 103 0.00 -12.32 -18.91
N SER A 104 0.76 -12.84 -17.94
CA SER A 104 2.01 -13.56 -18.18
C SER A 104 1.87 -14.73 -19.18
N PRO A 105 0.90 -15.65 -19.04
CA PRO A 105 0.76 -16.76 -19.98
C PRO A 105 0.31 -16.32 -21.38
N VAL A 106 -0.46 -15.23 -21.48
CA VAL A 106 -0.92 -14.68 -22.76
C VAL A 106 0.25 -14.10 -23.55
N LEU A 107 1.10 -13.30 -22.89
CA LEU A 107 2.30 -12.74 -23.51
C LEU A 107 3.31 -13.82 -23.91
N ARG A 108 3.41 -14.89 -23.11
CA ARG A 108 4.21 -16.06 -23.46
C ARG A 108 3.80 -16.64 -24.81
N CYS A 109 2.51 -16.80 -25.06
CA CYS A 109 1.99 -17.34 -26.31
C CYS A 109 2.18 -16.37 -27.48
N GLU A 110 1.87 -15.08 -27.27
CA GLU A 110 1.96 -14.03 -28.31
C GLU A 110 3.38 -13.87 -28.86
N TRP A 111 4.37 -13.82 -27.97
CA TRP A 111 5.76 -13.53 -28.34
C TRP A 111 6.70 -14.74 -28.23
N GLN A 112 6.15 -15.94 -28.00
CA GLN A 112 6.91 -17.19 -27.84
C GLN A 112 8.06 -17.05 -26.84
N LEU A 113 7.76 -16.42 -25.70
CA LEU A 113 8.76 -16.08 -24.69
C LEU A 113 9.25 -17.33 -23.95
N GLU A 114 10.52 -17.31 -23.57
CA GLU A 114 11.08 -18.27 -22.64
C GLU A 114 10.57 -18.03 -21.22
N GLN A 115 10.56 -19.06 -20.39
CA GLN A 115 9.97 -18.96 -19.04
C GLN A 115 10.67 -17.93 -18.15
N TYR A 116 11.99 -17.79 -18.26
CA TYR A 116 12.70 -16.76 -17.51
C TYR A 116 12.33 -15.35 -17.96
N GLN A 117 11.97 -15.16 -19.24
CA GLN A 117 11.55 -13.86 -19.77
C GLN A 117 10.18 -13.47 -19.19
N VAL A 118 9.26 -14.43 -19.07
CA VAL A 118 7.95 -14.25 -18.42
C VAL A 118 8.13 -13.91 -16.94
N ALA A 119 8.97 -14.67 -16.23
CA ALA A 119 9.33 -14.38 -14.84
C ALA A 119 9.89 -12.98 -14.64
N PHE A 120 10.75 -12.54 -15.55
CA PHE A 120 11.38 -11.22 -15.49
C PHE A 120 10.39 -10.07 -15.66
N ILE A 121 9.29 -10.24 -16.41
CA ILE A 121 8.21 -9.24 -16.51
C ILE A 121 7.58 -8.97 -15.14
N THR A 122 7.41 -10.00 -14.31
CA THR A 122 6.85 -9.82 -12.98
C THR A 122 7.92 -9.32 -12.00
N THR A 123 9.14 -9.85 -12.08
CA THR A 123 10.23 -9.43 -11.19
C THR A 123 10.59 -7.96 -11.36
N VAL A 124 10.58 -7.40 -12.58
CA VAL A 124 10.91 -5.98 -12.81
C VAL A 124 9.92 -5.02 -12.12
N VAL A 125 8.66 -5.43 -11.94
CA VAL A 125 7.66 -4.65 -11.17
C VAL A 125 8.09 -4.56 -9.71
N PHE A 126 8.50 -5.68 -9.10
CA PHE A 126 9.00 -5.69 -7.72
C PHE A 126 10.35 -4.97 -7.55
N ILE A 127 11.22 -5.02 -8.56
CA ILE A 127 12.46 -4.22 -8.59
C ILE A 127 12.11 -2.73 -8.59
N GLY A 128 11.19 -2.31 -9.47
CA GLY A 128 10.67 -0.94 -9.50
C GLY A 128 10.11 -0.52 -8.16
N MET A 129 9.32 -1.39 -7.51
CA MET A 129 8.78 -1.15 -6.18
C MET A 129 9.88 -0.91 -5.13
N CYS A 130 10.94 -1.72 -5.16
CA CYS A 130 12.04 -1.64 -4.22
C CYS A 130 12.85 -0.33 -4.38
N ILE A 131 13.15 0.05 -5.62
CA ILE A 131 13.94 1.26 -5.93
C ILE A 131 13.17 2.53 -5.59
N MET A 132 11.87 2.58 -5.88
CA MET A 132 11.06 3.79 -5.71
C MET A 132 10.48 3.98 -4.30
N ALA A 133 10.48 2.95 -3.44
CA ALA A 133 9.91 3.04 -2.09
C ALA A 133 10.53 4.16 -1.23
N PRO A 134 11.87 4.32 -1.16
CA PRO A 134 12.49 5.44 -0.44
C PRO A 134 12.13 6.80 -1.03
N VAL A 135 12.01 6.87 -2.37
CA VAL A 135 11.67 8.11 -3.10
C VAL A 135 10.28 8.57 -2.71
N TRP A 136 9.27 7.70 -2.72
CA TRP A 136 7.92 8.05 -2.28
C TRP A 136 7.82 8.33 -0.79
N GLY A 137 8.64 7.67 0.04
CA GLY A 137 8.78 8.02 1.46
C GLY A 137 9.21 9.47 1.65
N PHE A 138 10.27 9.88 0.94
CA PHE A 138 10.77 11.26 0.97
C PHE A 138 9.78 12.27 0.41
N ILE A 139 9.15 11.98 -0.73
CA ILE A 139 8.14 12.86 -1.35
C ILE A 139 6.93 13.01 -0.43
N GLY A 140 6.45 11.91 0.17
CA GLY A 140 5.33 11.91 1.11
C GLY A 140 5.59 12.75 2.36
N ASP A 141 6.81 12.68 2.89
CA ASP A 141 7.21 13.47 4.06
C ASP A 141 7.40 14.96 3.71
N ARG A 142 7.84 15.29 2.49
CA ARG A 142 8.15 16.69 2.08
C ARG A 142 6.96 17.45 1.50
N PHE A 143 6.14 16.80 0.69
CA PHE A 143 5.05 17.45 -0.06
C PHE A 143 3.67 17.15 0.52
N GLY A 144 3.55 16.14 1.38
CA GLY A 144 2.29 15.71 2.01
C GLY A 144 1.78 14.40 1.43
N ARG A 145 0.90 13.72 2.16
CA ARG A 145 0.42 12.37 1.83
C ARG A 145 -0.58 12.40 0.69
N ARG A 146 -1.54 13.34 0.70
CA ARG A 146 -2.58 13.45 -0.34
C ARG A 146 -1.97 13.79 -1.70
N LYS A 147 -1.10 14.80 -1.77
CA LYS A 147 -0.43 15.18 -3.03
C LYS A 147 0.39 14.01 -3.60
N THR A 148 1.08 13.30 -2.73
CA THR A 148 1.85 12.11 -3.10
C THR A 148 0.96 11.01 -3.68
N LEU A 149 -0.18 10.71 -3.06
CA LEU A 149 -1.14 9.73 -3.58
C LEU A 149 -1.67 10.10 -4.97
N ILE A 150 -1.99 11.38 -5.21
CA ILE A 150 -2.44 11.86 -6.52
C ILE A 150 -1.36 11.61 -7.59
N ILE A 151 -0.11 11.97 -7.30
CA ILE A 151 1.00 11.76 -8.23
C ILE A 151 1.20 10.26 -8.51
N ILE A 152 1.13 9.42 -7.48
CA ILE A 152 1.25 7.96 -7.62
C ILE A 152 0.13 7.39 -8.49
N SER A 153 -1.13 7.78 -8.25
CA SER A 153 -2.27 7.31 -9.04
C SER A 153 -2.14 7.68 -10.52
N VAL A 154 -1.76 8.93 -10.81
CA VAL A 154 -1.49 9.38 -12.19
C VAL A 154 -0.33 8.59 -12.79
N TRP A 155 0.74 8.35 -12.04
CA TRP A 155 1.91 7.59 -12.50
C TRP A 155 1.53 6.16 -12.88
N ILE A 156 0.85 5.44 -11.98
CA ILE A 156 0.41 4.05 -12.21
C ILE A 156 -0.54 4.00 -13.40
N GLY A 157 -1.57 4.85 -13.44
CA GLY A 157 -2.55 4.87 -14.52
C GLY A 157 -1.94 5.22 -15.88
N TYR A 158 -1.02 6.19 -15.93
CA TYR A 158 -0.35 6.62 -17.15
C TYR A 158 0.55 5.52 -17.74
N TYR A 159 1.49 4.99 -16.95
CA TYR A 159 2.39 3.94 -17.44
C TYR A 159 1.67 2.60 -17.63
N GLY A 160 0.63 2.34 -16.83
CA GLY A 160 -0.29 1.23 -16.99
C GLY A 160 -0.92 1.24 -18.38
N PHE A 161 -1.60 2.34 -18.71
CA PHE A 161 -2.23 2.53 -20.02
C PHE A 161 -1.22 2.57 -21.17
N LEU A 162 -0.05 3.19 -20.96
CA LEU A 162 1.00 3.23 -21.98
C LEU A 162 1.51 1.83 -22.35
N THR A 163 1.43 0.86 -21.43
CA THR A 163 1.82 -0.53 -21.71
C THR A 163 0.94 -1.18 -22.78
N THR A 164 -0.30 -0.73 -22.97
CA THR A 164 -1.20 -1.21 -24.05
C THR A 164 -0.57 -1.07 -25.43
N PHE A 165 0.24 -0.02 -25.64
CA PHE A 165 0.90 0.27 -26.91
C PHE A 165 2.28 -0.37 -27.05
N SER A 166 2.68 -1.24 -26.12
CA SER A 166 4.00 -1.88 -26.15
C SER A 166 4.16 -2.74 -27.43
N PRO A 167 5.15 -2.42 -28.28
CA PRO A 167 5.38 -3.15 -29.52
C PRO A 167 6.31 -4.36 -29.34
N SER A 168 7.01 -4.46 -28.21
CA SER A 168 8.00 -5.51 -27.95
C SER A 168 8.14 -5.81 -26.46
N TYR A 169 8.77 -6.95 -26.18
CA TYR A 169 9.12 -7.41 -24.83
C TYR A 169 9.86 -6.36 -23.99
N ALA A 170 10.87 -5.68 -24.55
CA ALA A 170 11.65 -4.67 -23.82
C ALA A 170 10.81 -3.48 -23.36
N TRP A 171 9.84 -3.05 -24.18
CA TRP A 171 8.91 -1.98 -23.80
C TRP A 171 8.00 -2.40 -22.66
N ILE A 172 7.49 -3.64 -22.66
CA ILE A 172 6.72 -4.16 -21.53
C ILE A 172 7.55 -4.17 -20.25
N LEU A 173 8.81 -4.63 -20.31
CA LEU A 173 9.68 -4.65 -19.13
C LEU A 173 9.86 -3.26 -18.52
N ILE A 174 10.18 -2.25 -19.34
CA ILE A 174 10.41 -0.89 -18.87
C ILE A 174 9.12 -0.31 -18.30
N LEU A 175 8.01 -0.39 -19.03
CA LEU A 175 6.74 0.22 -18.62
C LEU A 175 6.16 -0.46 -17.36
N ARG A 176 6.23 -1.79 -17.26
CA ARG A 176 5.80 -2.52 -16.06
C ARG A 176 6.72 -2.22 -14.87
N GLY A 177 8.03 -2.12 -15.09
CA GLY A 177 8.96 -1.65 -14.07
C GLY A 177 8.59 -0.27 -13.52
N LEU A 178 8.20 0.67 -14.41
CA LEU A 178 7.73 2.01 -14.01
C LEU A 178 6.40 1.96 -13.27
N VAL A 179 5.45 1.10 -13.67
CA VAL A 179 4.20 0.86 -12.94
C VAL A 179 4.52 0.39 -11.52
N GLY A 180 5.40 -0.62 -11.37
CA GLY A 180 5.87 -1.08 -10.06
C GLY A 180 6.53 0.03 -9.24
N GLY A 181 7.29 0.91 -9.91
CA GLY A 181 7.81 2.13 -9.32
C GLY A 181 6.74 3.03 -8.70
N GLY A 182 5.56 3.17 -9.32
CA GLY A 182 4.43 3.89 -8.75
C GLY A 182 3.81 3.17 -7.54
N MET A 183 3.59 1.86 -7.67
CA MET A 183 2.98 1.02 -6.62
C MET A 183 3.80 0.96 -5.32
N ALA A 184 5.09 1.30 -5.38
CA ALA A 184 5.93 1.49 -4.19
C ALA A 184 5.34 2.51 -3.20
N GLY A 185 4.58 3.48 -3.69
CA GLY A 185 3.98 4.56 -2.91
C GLY A 185 2.65 4.21 -2.25
N SER A 186 2.07 3.04 -2.49
CA SER A 186 0.79 2.61 -1.91
C SER A 186 0.69 2.69 -0.38
N PRO A 187 1.76 2.45 0.42
CA PRO A 187 1.73 2.61 1.88
C PRO A 187 1.35 4.02 2.37
N GLN A 188 1.46 5.05 1.50
CA GLN A 188 1.05 6.42 1.83
C GLN A 188 -0.47 6.52 2.13
N SER A 189 -1.28 5.67 1.51
CA SER A 189 -2.74 5.61 1.73
C SER A 189 -3.07 5.07 3.12
N PHE A 190 -2.34 4.03 3.54
CA PHE A 190 -2.43 3.46 4.88
C PHE A 190 -1.98 4.47 5.93
N ALA A 191 -0.85 5.16 5.70
CA ALA A 191 -0.37 6.19 6.60
C ALA A 191 -1.41 7.30 6.81
N LEU A 192 -1.97 7.84 5.72
CA LEU A 192 -3.01 8.86 5.78
C LEU A 192 -4.26 8.36 6.52
N LEU A 193 -4.70 7.14 6.23
CA LEU A 193 -5.84 6.54 6.92
C LEU A 193 -5.56 6.40 8.43
N THR A 194 -4.36 5.97 8.83
CA THR A 194 -4.04 5.82 10.26
C THR A 194 -4.11 7.13 11.02
N GLU A 195 -3.69 8.24 10.43
CA GLU A 195 -3.61 9.54 11.10
C GLU A 195 -4.99 10.10 11.51
N TYR A 196 -6.06 9.70 10.81
CA TYR A 196 -7.43 10.12 11.12
C TYR A 196 -8.26 9.08 11.88
N LEU A 197 -7.71 7.89 12.14
CA LEU A 197 -8.40 6.82 12.85
C LEU A 197 -8.15 6.90 14.37
N PRO A 198 -9.21 6.94 15.20
CA PRO A 198 -9.10 6.81 16.65
C PRO A 198 -8.47 5.48 17.06
N LEU A 199 -7.76 5.47 18.19
CA LEU A 199 -6.95 4.32 18.63
C LEU A 199 -7.78 3.04 18.78
N LYS A 200 -9.00 3.16 19.32
CA LYS A 200 -9.93 2.03 19.55
C LYS A 200 -10.27 1.25 18.27
N TYR A 201 -10.36 1.93 17.13
CA TYR A 201 -10.82 1.34 15.87
C TYR A 201 -9.69 1.12 14.86
N ARG A 202 -8.53 1.77 15.06
CA ARG A 202 -7.40 1.79 14.12
C ARG A 202 -7.00 0.39 13.65
N ALA A 203 -6.69 -0.53 14.57
CA ALA A 203 -6.24 -1.88 14.21
C ALA A 203 -7.29 -2.67 13.39
N LYS A 204 -8.58 -2.56 13.76
CA LYS A 204 -9.67 -3.28 13.07
C LYS A 204 -9.86 -2.78 11.64
N LEU A 205 -9.90 -1.46 11.43
CA LEU A 205 -10.05 -0.89 10.08
C LEU A 205 -8.83 -1.10 9.20
N LEU A 206 -7.62 -1.02 9.76
CA LEU A 206 -6.39 -1.33 9.01
C LEU A 206 -6.34 -2.78 8.55
N ASN A 207 -6.86 -3.71 9.35
CA ASN A 207 -6.97 -5.10 8.91
C ASN A 207 -8.06 -5.26 7.85
N LEU A 208 -9.20 -4.59 8.02
CA LEU A 208 -10.35 -4.67 7.11
C LEU A 208 -10.04 -4.12 5.71
N ILE A 209 -9.12 -3.17 5.57
CA ILE A 209 -8.73 -2.65 4.25
C ILE A 209 -8.14 -3.75 3.35
N SER A 210 -7.60 -4.84 3.91
CA SER A 210 -7.12 -6.00 3.14
C SER A 210 -8.24 -6.67 2.33
N ILE A 211 -9.50 -6.51 2.75
CA ILE A 211 -10.66 -6.98 1.98
C ILE A 211 -10.78 -6.19 0.66
N THR A 212 -10.44 -4.90 0.66
CA THR A 212 -10.47 -4.08 -0.56
C THR A 212 -9.38 -4.51 -1.54
N TRP A 213 -8.23 -4.96 -1.03
CA TRP A 213 -7.19 -5.59 -1.85
C TRP A 213 -7.72 -6.85 -2.54
N ALA A 214 -8.34 -7.77 -1.79
CA ALA A 214 -8.95 -8.98 -2.35
C ALA A 214 -10.08 -8.67 -3.35
N ALA A 215 -10.87 -7.61 -3.11
CA ALA A 215 -11.90 -7.15 -4.05
C ALA A 215 -11.32 -6.67 -5.38
N GLY A 216 -10.20 -5.94 -5.35
CA GLY A 216 -9.49 -5.56 -6.57
C GLY A 216 -8.97 -6.79 -7.34
N THR A 217 -8.45 -7.81 -6.63
CA THR A 217 -8.01 -9.07 -7.26
C THR A 217 -9.17 -9.80 -7.97
N VAL A 218 -10.32 -9.92 -7.32
CA VAL A 218 -11.52 -10.54 -7.94
C VAL A 218 -11.98 -9.72 -9.15
N SER A 219 -11.96 -8.39 -9.04
CA SER A 219 -12.33 -7.51 -10.15
C SER A 219 -11.42 -7.69 -11.37
N GLU A 220 -10.11 -7.84 -11.15
CA GLU A 220 -9.13 -8.08 -12.23
C GLU A 220 -9.36 -9.42 -12.92
N ILE A 221 -9.51 -10.50 -12.15
CA ILE A 221 -9.75 -11.84 -12.72
C ILE A 221 -11.07 -11.85 -13.50
N THR A 222 -12.10 -11.17 -12.98
CA THR A 222 -13.40 -11.03 -13.66
C THR A 222 -13.25 -10.25 -14.96
N LEU A 223 -12.57 -9.10 -14.93
CA LEU A 223 -12.29 -8.30 -16.11
C LEU A 223 -11.52 -9.11 -17.16
N ALA A 224 -10.48 -9.83 -16.75
CA ALA A 224 -9.68 -10.67 -17.62
C ALA A 224 -10.49 -11.80 -18.26
N SER A 225 -11.42 -12.42 -17.52
CA SER A 225 -12.30 -13.48 -18.05
C SER A 225 -13.23 -12.98 -19.16
N LEU A 226 -13.63 -11.70 -19.13
CA LEU A 226 -14.52 -11.10 -20.12
C LEU A 226 -13.76 -10.55 -21.33
N VAL A 227 -12.59 -9.95 -21.08
CA VAL A 227 -11.85 -9.16 -22.07
C VAL A 227 -10.85 -10.01 -22.86
N LEU A 228 -10.13 -10.93 -22.21
CA LEU A 228 -9.10 -11.72 -22.90
C LEU A 228 -9.65 -12.59 -24.03
N PRO A 229 -10.78 -13.29 -23.88
CA PRO A 229 -11.32 -14.12 -24.96
C PRO A 229 -11.87 -13.32 -26.14
N THR A 230 -12.24 -12.06 -25.94
CA THR A 230 -12.98 -11.24 -26.93
C THR A 230 -12.12 -10.16 -27.58
N LEU A 231 -11.42 -9.37 -26.77
CA LEU A 231 -10.69 -8.17 -27.18
C LEU A 231 -9.16 -8.34 -27.06
N GLY A 232 -8.69 -9.32 -26.29
CA GLY A 232 -7.28 -9.63 -26.11
C GLY A 232 -6.55 -8.79 -25.06
N TRP A 233 -5.25 -9.05 -24.88
CA TRP A 233 -4.46 -8.54 -23.75
C TRP A 233 -4.23 -7.02 -23.75
N ARG A 234 -4.21 -6.39 -24.92
CA ARG A 234 -4.03 -4.93 -25.05
C ARG A 234 -5.20 -4.17 -24.41
N TRP A 235 -6.42 -4.64 -24.64
CA TRP A 235 -7.63 -4.07 -24.03
C TRP A 235 -7.71 -4.37 -22.54
N LEU A 236 -7.25 -5.54 -22.10
CA LEU A 236 -7.15 -5.84 -20.67
C LEU A 236 -6.26 -4.78 -19.98
N LEU A 237 -5.04 -4.57 -20.47
CA LEU A 237 -4.14 -3.53 -19.94
C LEU A 237 -4.80 -2.14 -19.90
N ALA A 238 -5.49 -1.75 -20.97
CA ALA A 238 -6.12 -0.44 -21.06
C ALA A 238 -7.23 -0.26 -20.03
N LEU A 239 -8.10 -1.27 -19.89
CA LEU A 239 -9.24 -1.24 -18.96
C LEU A 239 -8.78 -1.35 -17.51
N SER A 240 -7.74 -2.14 -17.24
CA SER A 240 -7.16 -2.31 -15.90
C SER A 240 -6.54 -1.02 -15.36
N SER A 241 -6.06 -0.12 -16.22
CA SER A 241 -5.51 1.18 -15.78
C SER A 241 -6.55 2.27 -15.52
N ILE A 242 -7.82 2.08 -15.93
CA ILE A 242 -8.88 3.09 -15.74
C ILE A 242 -9.16 3.37 -14.25
N PRO A 243 -9.32 2.37 -13.36
CA PRO A 243 -9.55 2.63 -11.94
C PRO A 243 -8.44 3.47 -11.28
N ALA A 244 -7.18 3.26 -11.66
CA ALA A 244 -6.05 4.05 -11.16
C ALA A 244 -6.09 5.52 -11.62
N LEU A 245 -6.70 5.83 -12.77
CA LEU A 245 -6.93 7.21 -13.21
C LEU A 245 -8.19 7.80 -12.56
N CYS A 246 -9.27 7.04 -12.46
CA CYS A 246 -10.53 7.49 -11.85
C CYS A 246 -10.37 7.84 -10.37
N ILE A 247 -9.53 7.12 -9.62
CA ILE A 247 -9.30 7.39 -8.20
C ILE A 247 -8.70 8.78 -7.95
N VAL A 248 -7.99 9.37 -8.93
CA VAL A 248 -7.44 10.74 -8.83
C VAL A 248 -8.53 11.76 -8.51
N ILE A 249 -9.71 11.61 -9.12
CA ILE A 249 -10.87 12.48 -8.87
C ILE A 249 -11.35 12.29 -7.42
N LEU A 250 -11.37 11.05 -6.93
CA LEU A 250 -11.80 10.74 -5.57
C LEU A 250 -10.79 11.24 -4.51
N LEU A 251 -9.48 11.17 -4.79
CA LEU A 251 -8.42 11.68 -3.93
C LEU A 251 -8.48 13.21 -3.74
N LYS A 252 -9.10 13.95 -4.68
CA LYS A 252 -9.35 15.39 -4.49
C LYS A 252 -10.29 15.66 -3.32
N TYR A 253 -11.15 14.72 -2.95
CA TYR A 253 -12.10 14.86 -1.83
C TYR A 253 -11.55 14.43 -0.47
N ILE A 254 -10.32 13.92 -0.42
CA ILE A 254 -9.62 13.61 0.82
C ILE A 254 -8.85 14.86 1.28
N PRO A 255 -8.87 15.22 2.57
CA PRO A 255 -8.01 16.30 3.08
C PRO A 255 -6.56 15.86 3.23
N GLU A 256 -5.64 16.83 3.21
CA GLU A 256 -4.24 16.57 3.53
C GLU A 256 -4.06 16.30 5.03
N SER A 257 -3.08 15.45 5.36
CA SER A 257 -2.75 15.06 6.73
C SER A 257 -2.64 16.25 7.69
N ALA A 258 -3.51 16.29 8.70
CA ALA A 258 -3.47 17.30 9.76
C ALA A 258 -2.15 17.24 10.54
N ARG A 259 -1.60 16.03 10.74
CA ARG A 259 -0.32 15.81 11.42
C ARG A 259 0.84 16.40 10.63
N TYR A 260 0.89 16.14 9.32
CA TYR A 260 1.88 16.73 8.41
C TYR A 260 1.76 18.26 8.37
N LEU A 261 0.53 18.81 8.30
CA LEU A 261 0.33 20.26 8.27
C LEU A 261 0.83 20.95 9.54
N VAL A 262 0.58 20.38 10.72
CA VAL A 262 1.09 20.89 11.99
C VAL A 262 2.62 20.78 12.06
N ALA A 263 3.18 19.63 11.66
CA ALA A 263 4.63 19.43 11.62
C ALA A 263 5.34 20.37 10.63
N ALA A 264 4.68 20.74 9.53
CA ALA A 264 5.16 21.72 8.56
C ALA A 264 4.95 23.19 9.01
N GLY A 265 4.48 23.43 10.24
CA GLY A 265 4.20 24.77 10.77
C GLY A 265 2.92 25.42 10.23
N ARG A 266 2.14 24.71 9.39
CA ARG A 266 0.90 25.22 8.75
C ARG A 266 -0.34 24.86 9.57
N LYS A 267 -0.36 25.25 10.84
CA LYS A 267 -1.49 25.00 11.76
C LYS A 267 -2.82 25.59 11.25
N GLU A 268 -2.74 26.74 10.59
CA GLU A 268 -3.88 27.46 9.99
C GLU A 268 -4.65 26.60 8.98
N LYS A 269 -3.97 25.73 8.22
CA LYS A 269 -4.62 24.79 7.29
C LYS A 269 -5.13 23.52 7.99
N ALA A 270 -4.56 23.15 9.14
CA ALA A 270 -4.94 21.95 9.88
C ALA A 270 -6.24 22.12 10.67
N ILE A 271 -6.46 23.30 11.27
CA ILE A 271 -7.64 23.58 12.09
C ILE A 271 -8.95 23.43 11.29
N PRO A 272 -9.12 24.03 10.08
CA PRO A 272 -10.34 23.87 9.30
C PRO A 272 -10.65 22.41 8.92
N ILE A 273 -9.61 21.60 8.72
CA ILE A 273 -9.77 20.16 8.43
C ILE A 273 -10.33 19.43 9.64
N LEU A 274 -9.77 19.69 10.83
CA LEU A 274 -10.24 19.12 12.09
C LEU A 274 -11.65 19.62 12.44
N GLU A 275 -11.98 20.88 12.16
CA GLU A 275 -13.34 21.43 12.32
C GLU A 275 -14.33 20.80 11.35
N SER A 276 -13.96 20.62 10.08
CA SER A 276 -14.77 19.91 9.10
C SER A 276 -15.03 18.46 9.52
N MET A 277 -14.00 17.79 10.04
CA MET A 277 -14.11 16.44 10.59
C MET A 277 -15.07 16.40 11.79
N ALA A 278 -14.92 17.33 12.74
CA ALA A 278 -15.81 17.46 13.90
C ALA A 278 -17.27 17.70 13.48
N ARG A 279 -17.51 18.62 12.54
CA ARG A 279 -18.86 18.89 11.98
C ARG A 279 -19.48 17.66 11.34
N MET A 280 -18.72 16.94 10.51
CA MET A 280 -19.21 15.76 9.79
C MET A 280 -19.54 14.59 10.74
N ASN A 281 -18.78 14.48 11.83
CA ASN A 281 -19.00 13.49 12.87
C ASN A 281 -19.97 13.94 13.97
N ARG A 282 -20.55 15.15 13.85
CA ARG A 282 -21.42 15.77 14.87
C ARG A 282 -20.76 15.83 16.26
N SER A 283 -19.45 16.05 16.29
CA SER A 283 -18.64 16.20 17.49
C SER A 283 -18.04 17.62 17.58
N LYS A 284 -17.33 17.91 18.67
CA LYS A 284 -16.65 19.19 18.90
C LYS A 284 -15.15 18.95 19.06
N LEU A 285 -14.37 19.95 18.68
CA LEU A 285 -12.94 19.96 18.98
C LEU A 285 -12.72 20.17 20.49
N PRO A 286 -11.65 19.59 21.05
CA PRO A 286 -11.22 19.91 22.41
C PRO A 286 -10.85 21.41 22.52
N PRO A 287 -11.05 22.02 23.69
CA PRO A 287 -10.66 23.40 23.91
C PRO A 287 -9.13 23.54 23.87
N GLY A 288 -8.65 24.66 23.31
CA GLY A 288 -7.22 25.01 23.35
C GLY A 288 -6.62 25.39 21.99
N ASP A 289 -5.31 25.68 21.99
CA ASP A 289 -4.50 25.86 20.78
C ASP A 289 -3.92 24.53 20.28
N LEU A 290 -3.91 24.36 18.97
CA LEU A 290 -3.36 23.17 18.32
C LEU A 290 -1.83 23.22 18.42
N THR A 291 -1.24 22.26 19.14
CA THR A 291 0.22 22.12 19.26
C THR A 291 0.72 20.92 18.48
N ALA A 292 1.98 21.01 18.03
CA ALA A 292 2.67 19.83 17.54
C ALA A 292 2.86 18.86 18.70
N SER A 293 2.62 17.57 18.46
CA SER A 293 3.09 16.54 19.39
C SER A 293 4.61 16.67 19.51
N ASP A 294 5.16 16.47 20.71
CA ASP A 294 6.61 16.34 20.88
C ASP A 294 7.11 15.31 19.86
N ALA A 295 8.03 15.74 18.99
CA ALA A 295 8.60 14.84 18.00
C ALA A 295 9.40 13.78 18.76
N GLU A 296 8.82 12.59 18.95
CA GLU A 296 9.56 11.44 19.45
C GLU A 296 10.84 11.33 18.62
N ALA A 297 12.00 11.28 19.30
CA ALA A 297 13.28 11.21 18.63
C ALA A 297 13.26 10.03 17.64
N ARG A 298 13.50 10.31 16.35
CA ARG A 298 13.60 9.26 15.33
C ARG A 298 14.72 8.30 15.76
N GLY A 299 14.39 7.03 15.96
CA GLY A 299 15.37 6.03 16.36
C GLY A 299 16.42 5.77 15.27
N ASN A 300 17.58 5.27 15.66
CA ASN A 300 18.68 4.99 14.74
C ASN A 300 18.46 3.62 14.07
N PRO A 301 18.73 3.43 12.76
CA PRO A 301 18.69 2.11 12.12
C PRO A 301 19.49 1.02 12.83
N ARG A 302 20.56 1.40 13.55
CA ARG A 302 21.37 0.47 14.34
C ARG A 302 20.60 -0.14 15.52
N ASP A 303 19.55 0.52 16.00
CA ASP A 303 18.75 0.06 17.15
C ASP A 303 17.99 -1.23 16.83
N LEU A 304 17.64 -1.48 15.55
CA LEU A 304 17.01 -2.73 15.10
C LEU A 304 17.96 -3.94 15.25
N PHE A 305 19.26 -3.70 15.17
CA PHE A 305 20.32 -4.70 15.27
C PHE A 305 20.97 -4.74 16.65
N SER A 306 20.43 -4.00 17.62
CA SER A 306 20.86 -4.08 19.01
C SER A 306 20.64 -5.49 19.56
N ALA A 307 21.44 -5.91 20.54
CA ALA A 307 21.36 -7.26 21.12
C ALA A 307 19.95 -7.61 21.65
N SER A 308 19.19 -6.61 22.09
CA SER A 308 17.81 -6.75 22.57
C SER A 308 16.81 -7.10 21.46
N TYR A 309 16.99 -6.55 20.25
CA TYR A 309 16.04 -6.71 19.14
C TYR A 309 16.55 -7.57 17.98
N LEU A 310 17.84 -7.91 17.92
CA LEU A 310 18.45 -8.62 16.79
C LEU A 310 17.73 -9.93 16.45
N ARG A 311 17.48 -10.79 17.44
CA ARG A 311 16.78 -12.07 17.23
C ARG A 311 15.38 -11.86 16.69
N THR A 312 14.65 -10.91 17.28
CA THR A 312 13.28 -10.56 16.87
C THR A 312 13.26 -10.01 15.45
N SER A 313 14.16 -9.08 15.13
CA SER A 313 14.27 -8.47 13.80
C SER A 313 14.59 -9.50 12.72
N LEU A 314 15.58 -10.38 12.95
CA LEU A 314 15.94 -11.43 11.99
C LEU A 314 14.78 -12.39 11.71
N GLN A 315 14.05 -12.81 12.76
CA GLN A 315 12.88 -13.66 12.59
C GLN A 315 11.76 -12.94 11.83
N ILE A 316 11.50 -11.67 12.15
CA ILE A 316 10.51 -10.86 11.42
C ILE A 316 10.91 -10.74 9.94
N PHE A 317 12.18 -10.49 9.61
CA PHE A 317 12.63 -10.41 8.22
C PHE A 317 12.36 -11.71 7.45
N VAL A 318 12.64 -12.86 8.07
CA VAL A 318 12.32 -14.18 7.49
C VAL A 318 10.81 -14.34 7.28
N LEU A 319 9.98 -13.94 8.25
CA LEU A 319 8.53 -14.05 8.15
C LEU A 319 7.98 -13.15 7.04
N TRP A 320 8.45 -11.92 6.90
CA TRP A 320 8.06 -11.01 5.81
C TRP A 320 8.47 -11.54 4.45
N PHE A 321 9.70 -12.04 4.33
CA PHE A 321 10.20 -12.70 3.13
C PHE A 321 9.30 -13.87 2.73
N GLY A 322 9.05 -14.82 3.63
CA GLY A 322 8.24 -16.00 3.37
C GLY A 322 6.78 -15.65 3.05
N THR A 323 6.22 -14.64 3.72
CA THR A 323 4.84 -14.19 3.49
C THR A 323 4.66 -13.66 2.08
N ALA A 324 5.54 -12.75 1.64
CA ALA A 324 5.46 -12.21 0.30
C ALA A 324 5.78 -13.26 -0.77
N LEU A 325 6.77 -14.13 -0.53
CA LEU A 325 7.12 -15.22 -1.43
C LEU A 325 5.91 -16.14 -1.65
N SER A 326 5.23 -16.57 -0.58
CA SER A 326 4.08 -17.49 -0.65
C SER A 326 2.83 -16.83 -1.23
N TYR A 327 2.49 -15.60 -0.83
CA TYR A 327 1.29 -14.91 -1.31
C TYR A 327 1.36 -14.60 -2.81
N TYR A 328 2.40 -13.88 -3.24
CA TYR A 328 2.58 -13.56 -4.66
C TYR A 328 2.92 -14.82 -5.46
N GLY A 329 3.58 -15.80 -4.84
CA GLY A 329 3.85 -17.11 -5.43
C GLY A 329 2.57 -17.85 -5.76
N MET A 330 1.61 -17.93 -4.84
CA MET A 330 0.32 -18.58 -5.10
C MET A 330 -0.49 -17.83 -6.15
N VAL A 331 -0.46 -16.49 -6.15
CA VAL A 331 -1.11 -15.68 -7.19
C VAL A 331 -0.60 -16.07 -8.58
N LEU A 332 0.72 -16.08 -8.80
CA LEU A 332 1.32 -16.44 -10.09
C LEU A 332 1.17 -17.94 -10.41
N ALA A 333 1.45 -18.80 -9.43
CA ALA A 333 1.38 -20.24 -9.58
C ALA A 333 -0.05 -20.74 -9.84
N SER A 334 -1.09 -20.05 -9.35
CA SER A 334 -2.48 -20.44 -9.60
C SER A 334 -2.80 -20.52 -11.09
N ALA A 335 -2.37 -19.54 -11.89
CA ALA A 335 -2.58 -19.51 -13.33
C ALA A 335 -1.79 -20.63 -14.04
N GLU A 336 -0.52 -20.82 -13.67
CA GLU A 336 0.36 -21.84 -14.26
C GLU A 336 -0.09 -23.27 -13.92
N ILE A 337 -0.46 -23.54 -12.66
CA ILE A 337 -0.93 -24.87 -12.21
C ILE A 337 -2.22 -25.26 -12.93
N LEU A 338 -3.18 -24.34 -13.06
CA LEU A 338 -4.44 -24.61 -13.76
C LEU A 338 -4.19 -24.91 -15.25
N GLN A 339 -3.23 -24.24 -15.89
CA GLN A 339 -2.83 -24.54 -17.25
C GLN A 339 -2.18 -25.92 -17.40
N LEU A 340 -1.25 -26.28 -16.49
CA LEU A 340 -0.60 -27.58 -16.51
C LEU A 340 -1.61 -28.72 -16.28
N HIS A 341 -2.55 -28.54 -15.35
CA HIS A 341 -3.61 -29.51 -15.09
C HIS A 341 -4.49 -29.75 -16.34
N ASN A 342 -4.75 -28.70 -17.13
CA ASN A 342 -5.48 -28.81 -18.39
C ASN A 342 -4.69 -29.52 -19.50
N ILE A 343 -3.38 -29.31 -19.57
CA ILE A 343 -2.50 -30.01 -20.52
C ILE A 343 -2.52 -31.52 -20.26
N GLU A 344 -2.39 -31.92 -18.99
CA GLU A 344 -2.42 -33.33 -18.59
C GLU A 344 -3.73 -34.02 -18.99
N LYS A 345 -4.87 -33.35 -18.79
CA LYS A 345 -6.19 -33.87 -19.19
C LYS A 345 -6.41 -33.97 -20.69
N THR A 346 -5.85 -33.05 -21.47
CA THR A 346 -6.12 -32.96 -22.91
C THR A 346 -5.08 -33.70 -23.77
N GLY A 347 -3.99 -34.20 -23.17
CA GLY A 347 -2.89 -34.86 -23.90
C GLY A 347 -2.21 -33.95 -24.92
N GLY A 348 -2.45 -32.64 -24.84
CA GLY A 348 -2.02 -31.67 -25.84
C GLY A 348 -0.52 -31.37 -25.69
N LYS A 349 0.27 -31.69 -26.72
CA LYS A 349 1.71 -31.37 -26.78
C LYS A 349 2.00 -29.86 -26.97
N CYS A 350 0.98 -29.01 -27.03
CA CYS A 350 1.13 -27.58 -27.31
C CYS A 350 1.36 -26.80 -26.00
N LYS A 351 2.51 -26.13 -25.87
CA LYS A 351 2.87 -25.31 -24.70
C LYS A 351 2.07 -24.01 -24.57
N CYS A 352 1.27 -23.64 -25.58
CA CYS A 352 0.49 -22.40 -25.62
C CYS A 352 -0.99 -22.67 -25.37
N ASN A 353 -1.37 -22.96 -24.12
CA ASN A 353 -2.76 -23.11 -23.72
C ASN A 353 -3.20 -21.93 -22.87
N LEU A 354 -4.14 -21.15 -23.40
CA LEU A 354 -4.76 -20.04 -22.67
C LEU A 354 -5.71 -20.57 -21.59
N LEU A 355 -5.93 -19.76 -20.54
CA LEU A 355 -6.91 -20.04 -19.49
C LEU A 355 -8.32 -20.15 -20.08
N ARG A 356 -9.06 -21.19 -19.69
CA ARG A 356 -10.46 -21.40 -20.04
C ARG A 356 -11.37 -20.69 -19.03
N GLN A 357 -12.64 -20.53 -19.39
CA GLN A 357 -13.64 -19.92 -18.49
C GLN A 357 -13.73 -20.65 -17.13
N ALA A 358 -13.57 -21.97 -17.11
CA ALA A 358 -13.55 -22.76 -15.88
C ALA A 358 -12.36 -22.40 -14.98
N ASP A 359 -11.20 -22.07 -15.54
CA ASP A 359 -10.01 -21.70 -14.78
C ASP A 359 -10.17 -20.32 -14.13
N TYR A 360 -10.76 -19.35 -14.85
CA TYR A 360 -11.12 -18.05 -14.29
C TYR A 360 -12.11 -18.22 -13.12
N ASN A 361 -13.12 -19.07 -13.26
CA ASN A 361 -14.05 -19.38 -12.18
C ASN A 361 -13.33 -19.97 -10.96
N SER A 362 -12.39 -20.91 -11.17
CA SER A 362 -11.53 -21.45 -10.11
C SER A 362 -10.68 -20.37 -9.42
N MET A 363 -10.11 -19.42 -10.17
CA MET A 363 -9.34 -18.31 -9.62
C MET A 363 -10.21 -17.33 -8.81
N ILE A 364 -11.44 -17.05 -9.26
CA ILE A 364 -12.41 -16.22 -8.53
C ILE A 364 -12.81 -16.91 -7.23
N VAL A 365 -13.26 -18.18 -7.30
CA VAL A 365 -13.69 -18.96 -6.13
C VAL A 365 -12.56 -19.08 -5.12
N SER A 366 -11.33 -19.38 -5.56
CA SER A 366 -10.19 -19.47 -4.65
C SER A 366 -9.82 -18.15 -4.00
N THR A 367 -10.02 -17.01 -4.67
CA THR A 367 -9.81 -15.68 -4.08
C THR A 367 -10.80 -15.36 -2.96
N LEU A 368 -11.99 -15.97 -2.95
CA LEU A 368 -12.94 -15.88 -1.82
C LEU A 368 -12.33 -16.40 -0.51
N GLY A 369 -11.28 -17.23 -0.57
CA GLY A 369 -10.53 -17.66 0.60
C GLY A 369 -9.91 -16.52 1.39
N GLU A 370 -9.52 -15.43 0.73
CA GLU A 370 -9.00 -14.24 1.40
C GLU A 370 -10.10 -13.53 2.20
N PHE A 371 -11.30 -13.40 1.63
CA PHE A 371 -12.44 -12.77 2.31
C PHE A 371 -12.87 -13.51 3.56
N ILE A 372 -12.81 -14.85 3.53
CA ILE A 372 -13.21 -15.70 4.67
C ILE A 372 -12.09 -15.78 5.70
N ALA A 373 -10.85 -15.95 5.26
CA ALA A 373 -9.71 -16.12 6.16
C ALA A 373 -9.38 -14.84 6.93
N LEU A 374 -9.61 -13.64 6.38
CA LEU A 374 -9.26 -12.38 7.04
C LEU A 374 -10.04 -12.16 8.37
N PRO A 375 -11.39 -12.16 8.41
CA PRO A 375 -12.13 -12.05 9.68
C PRO A 375 -11.83 -13.19 10.65
N LEU A 376 -11.70 -14.41 10.12
CA LEU A 376 -11.34 -15.58 10.92
C LEU A 376 -9.98 -15.40 11.59
N ASN A 377 -8.99 -14.88 10.88
CA ASN A 377 -7.66 -14.64 11.40
C ASN A 377 -7.65 -13.54 12.47
N ILE A 378 -8.35 -12.42 12.24
CA ILE A 378 -8.53 -11.36 13.24
C ILE A 378 -9.09 -11.94 14.54
N PHE A 379 -10.11 -12.80 14.44
CA PHE A 379 -10.68 -13.49 15.60
C PHE A 379 -9.66 -14.45 16.25
N LEU A 380 -8.93 -15.24 15.47
CA LEU A 380 -7.94 -16.18 15.97
C LEU A 380 -6.77 -15.49 16.69
N ILE A 381 -6.31 -14.33 16.21
CA ILE A 381 -5.23 -13.54 16.82
C ILE A 381 -5.58 -13.15 18.27
N ASP A 382 -6.85 -12.86 18.52
CA ASP A 382 -7.34 -12.48 19.85
C ASP A 382 -7.57 -13.70 20.75
N VAL A 383 -8.02 -14.84 20.20
CA VAL A 383 -8.26 -16.06 20.97
C VAL A 383 -6.97 -16.82 21.27
N ILE A 384 -6.22 -17.21 20.24
CA ILE A 384 -5.08 -18.14 20.33
C ILE A 384 -3.78 -17.39 20.68
N GLY A 385 -3.70 -16.10 20.34
CA GLY A 385 -2.49 -15.30 20.49
C GLY A 385 -1.68 -15.20 19.20
N ARG A 386 -0.83 -14.19 19.11
CA ARG A 386 -0.27 -13.75 17.83
C ARG A 386 0.67 -14.83 17.27
N ARG A 387 1.59 -15.37 18.07
CA ARG A 387 2.62 -16.31 17.59
C ARG A 387 2.03 -17.57 16.98
N TRP A 388 1.07 -18.17 17.69
CA TRP A 388 0.41 -19.40 17.25
C TRP A 388 -0.46 -19.19 16.02
N THR A 389 -1.16 -18.05 15.91
CA THR A 389 -1.90 -17.72 14.70
C THR A 389 -0.96 -17.57 13.50
N GLY A 390 0.17 -16.86 13.64
CA GLY A 390 1.18 -16.75 12.59
C GLY A 390 1.74 -18.12 12.16
N ALA A 391 2.07 -18.98 13.13
CA ALA A 391 2.57 -20.33 12.87
C ALA A 391 1.55 -21.22 12.15
N MET A 392 0.29 -21.19 12.57
CA MET A 392 -0.79 -21.97 11.96
C MET A 392 -1.04 -21.55 10.51
N ASN A 393 -1.02 -20.24 10.23
CA ASN A 393 -1.15 -19.74 8.85
C ASN A 393 0.02 -20.19 7.97
N MET A 394 1.26 -20.07 8.44
CA MET A 394 2.43 -20.48 7.65
C MET A 394 2.50 -21.99 7.44
N PHE A 395 2.16 -22.78 8.47
CA PHE A 395 2.10 -24.23 8.35
C PHE A 395 0.99 -24.67 7.40
N GLY A 396 -0.22 -24.10 7.54
CA GLY A 396 -1.34 -24.36 6.64
C GLY A 396 -1.00 -23.99 5.20
N CYS A 397 -0.40 -22.82 4.98
CA CYS A 397 0.07 -22.39 3.66
C CYS A 397 1.06 -23.39 3.06
N GLY A 398 2.10 -23.78 3.81
CA GLY A 398 3.11 -24.73 3.34
C GLY A 398 2.57 -26.14 3.07
N LEU A 399 1.69 -26.64 3.94
CA LEU A 399 1.03 -27.94 3.77
C LEU A 399 0.18 -27.96 2.50
N PHE A 400 -0.71 -26.99 2.33
CA PHE A 400 -1.60 -26.96 1.16
C PHE A 400 -0.82 -26.69 -0.14
N PHE A 401 0.30 -25.96 -0.11
CA PHE A 401 1.21 -25.89 -1.26
C PHE A 401 1.69 -27.28 -1.70
N ILE A 402 2.18 -28.10 -0.77
CA ILE A 402 2.65 -29.47 -1.07
C ILE A 402 1.50 -30.35 -1.60
N LEU A 403 0.27 -30.14 -1.13
CA LEU A 403 -0.91 -30.88 -1.61
C LEU A 403 -1.32 -30.53 -3.05
N LEU A 404 -0.88 -29.38 -3.61
CA LEU A 404 -1.21 -28.98 -4.99
C LEU A 404 -0.66 -29.94 -6.06
N GLN A 405 0.35 -30.75 -5.76
CA GLN A 405 0.87 -31.75 -6.71
C GLN A 405 0.02 -33.02 -6.82
N LEU A 406 -0.95 -33.21 -5.92
CA LEU A 406 -1.76 -34.42 -5.92
C LEU A 406 -2.67 -34.44 -7.16
N PRO A 407 -2.79 -35.58 -7.87
CA PRO A 407 -3.69 -35.71 -9.00
C PRO A 407 -5.14 -35.82 -8.51
N VAL A 408 -5.78 -34.66 -8.33
CA VAL A 408 -7.16 -34.53 -7.81
C VAL A 408 -8.09 -33.88 -8.83
N SER A 409 -9.39 -33.88 -8.55
CA SER A 409 -10.36 -33.17 -9.40
C SER A 409 -10.16 -31.65 -9.35
N GLN A 410 -10.68 -30.92 -10.34
CA GLN A 410 -10.49 -29.47 -10.44
C GLN A 410 -11.13 -28.72 -9.25
N GLU A 411 -12.21 -29.25 -8.70
CA GLU A 411 -12.90 -28.70 -7.53
C GLU A 411 -12.03 -28.82 -6.27
N VAL A 412 -11.41 -29.99 -6.07
CA VAL A 412 -10.49 -30.22 -4.94
C VAL A 412 -9.21 -29.39 -5.09
N LEU A 413 -8.68 -29.27 -6.32
CA LEU A 413 -7.55 -28.38 -6.60
C LEU A 413 -7.90 -26.93 -6.29
N THR A 414 -9.09 -26.47 -6.70
CA THR A 414 -9.59 -25.12 -6.39
C THR A 414 -9.71 -24.91 -4.87
N LEU A 415 -10.15 -25.93 -4.12
CA LEU A 415 -10.16 -25.90 -2.66
C LEU A 415 -8.76 -25.80 -2.06
N PHE A 416 -7.77 -26.51 -2.59
CA PHE A 416 -6.38 -26.37 -2.13
C PHE A 416 -5.84 -24.96 -2.38
N ILE A 417 -6.07 -24.39 -3.58
CA ILE A 417 -5.67 -23.01 -3.90
C ILE A 417 -6.40 -22.01 -2.97
N PHE A 418 -7.70 -22.22 -2.72
CA PHE A 418 -8.48 -21.42 -1.78
C PHE A 418 -7.84 -21.40 -0.40
N MET A 419 -7.41 -22.56 0.12
CA MET A 419 -6.76 -22.67 1.43
C MET A 419 -5.40 -21.96 1.46
N VAL A 420 -4.57 -22.14 0.42
CA VAL A 420 -3.27 -21.44 0.34
C VAL A 420 -3.47 -19.92 0.31
N ARG A 421 -4.42 -19.41 -0.48
CA ARG A 421 -4.73 -17.97 -0.56
C ARG A 421 -5.24 -17.43 0.78
N GLY A 422 -6.14 -18.14 1.43
CA GLY A 422 -6.66 -17.76 2.75
C GLY A 422 -5.55 -17.68 3.81
N PHE A 423 -4.73 -18.72 3.93
CA PHE A 423 -3.63 -18.74 4.91
C PHE A 423 -2.54 -17.71 4.62
N SER A 424 -2.16 -17.52 3.34
CA SER A 424 -1.14 -16.52 2.97
C SER A 424 -1.61 -15.09 3.20
N SER A 425 -2.87 -14.77 2.88
CA SER A 425 -3.48 -13.47 3.19
C SER A 425 -3.57 -13.23 4.71
N GLY A 426 -3.97 -14.26 5.45
CA GLY A 426 -3.96 -14.25 6.91
C GLY A 426 -2.57 -14.00 7.50
N MET A 427 -1.52 -14.53 6.88
CA MET A 427 -0.16 -14.31 7.32
C MET A 427 0.32 -12.87 7.06
N PHE A 428 -0.09 -12.27 5.93
CA PHE A 428 0.14 -10.84 5.70
C PHE A 428 -0.47 -9.99 6.80
N ASN A 429 -1.71 -10.29 7.21
CA ASN A 429 -2.34 -9.60 8.32
C ASN A 429 -1.52 -9.70 9.62
N PHE A 430 -1.06 -10.90 9.95
CA PHE A 430 -0.23 -11.15 11.12
C PHE A 430 1.10 -10.37 11.08
N VAL A 431 1.86 -10.40 9.98
CA VAL A 431 3.18 -9.75 9.96
C VAL A 431 3.08 -8.23 10.09
N TYR A 432 2.08 -7.59 9.46
CA TYR A 432 1.83 -6.16 9.64
C TYR A 432 1.50 -5.83 11.10
N LEU A 433 0.59 -6.60 11.71
CA LEU A 433 0.18 -6.39 13.09
C LEU A 433 1.33 -6.61 14.07
N TYR A 434 1.97 -7.78 14.02
CA TYR A 434 3.04 -8.16 14.95
C TYR A 434 4.24 -7.20 14.89
N THR A 435 4.64 -6.81 13.67
CA THR A 435 5.74 -5.85 13.47
C THR A 435 5.41 -4.49 14.08
N SER A 436 4.15 -4.05 14.01
CA SER A 436 3.72 -2.79 14.62
C SER A 436 3.62 -2.87 16.15
N GLU A 437 3.31 -4.04 16.72
CA GLU A 437 3.18 -4.22 18.18
C GLU A 437 4.53 -4.47 18.88
N VAL A 438 5.49 -5.10 18.20
CA VAL A 438 6.75 -5.55 18.82
C VAL A 438 7.80 -4.44 18.95
N TYR A 439 7.82 -3.50 18.01
CA TYR A 439 8.79 -2.41 17.99
C TYR A 439 8.28 -1.19 18.80
N PRO A 440 9.16 -0.53 19.58
CA PRO A 440 8.81 0.71 20.25
C PRO A 440 8.52 1.82 19.25
N THR A 441 7.72 2.80 19.66
CA THR A 441 7.22 3.90 18.79
C THR A 441 8.34 4.58 17.99
N THR A 442 9.49 4.80 18.61
CA THR A 442 10.66 5.46 17.99
C THR A 442 11.29 4.72 16.81
N ILE A 443 11.26 3.37 16.80
CA ILE A 443 11.83 2.53 15.72
C ILE A 443 10.78 1.75 14.93
N ARG A 444 9.50 1.83 15.30
CA ARG A 444 8.41 1.05 14.70
C ARG A 444 8.29 1.25 13.19
N THR A 445 8.28 2.51 12.74
CA THR A 445 8.18 2.85 11.31
C THR A 445 9.38 2.33 10.54
N LEU A 446 10.57 2.38 11.14
CA LEU A 446 11.80 1.87 10.56
C LEU A 446 11.82 0.34 10.48
N GLY A 447 11.40 -0.34 11.55
CA GLY A 447 11.19 -1.79 11.61
C GLY A 447 10.25 -2.28 10.51
N LEU A 448 9.11 -1.61 10.34
CA LEU A 448 8.14 -1.93 9.28
C LEU A 448 8.75 -1.71 7.88
N GLY A 449 9.47 -0.61 7.67
CA GLY A 449 10.11 -0.29 6.39
C GLY A 449 11.18 -1.31 5.98
N VAL A 450 12.10 -1.64 6.88
CA VAL A 450 13.18 -2.63 6.61
C VAL A 450 12.58 -4.02 6.41
N SER A 451 11.61 -4.43 7.22
CA SER A 451 10.96 -5.73 7.07
C SER A 451 10.18 -5.84 5.75
N SER A 452 9.51 -4.76 5.34
CA SER A 452 8.84 -4.68 4.04
C SER A 452 9.83 -4.82 2.88
N ALA A 453 11.05 -4.31 2.98
CA ALA A 453 12.08 -4.50 1.97
C ALA A 453 12.45 -5.99 1.78
N PHE A 454 12.57 -6.76 2.86
CA PHE A 454 12.77 -8.23 2.78
C PHE A 454 11.58 -8.94 2.13
N ALA A 455 10.36 -8.45 2.37
CA ALA A 455 9.17 -8.93 1.68
C ALA A 455 9.30 -8.76 0.15
N ARG A 456 9.83 -7.61 -0.31
CA ARG A 456 10.09 -7.37 -1.74
C ARG A 456 11.10 -8.34 -2.32
N VAL A 457 12.12 -8.74 -1.56
CA VAL A 457 13.08 -9.77 -2.00
C VAL A 457 12.37 -11.11 -2.24
N GLY A 458 11.51 -11.54 -1.32
CA GLY A 458 10.69 -12.75 -1.51
C GLY A 458 9.80 -12.66 -2.74
N ALA A 459 9.20 -11.49 -2.96
CA ALA A 459 8.38 -11.21 -4.13
C ALA A 459 9.18 -11.15 -5.45
N MET A 460 10.45 -10.74 -5.44
CA MET A 460 11.32 -10.75 -6.64
C MET A 460 11.74 -12.17 -7.05
N ILE A 461 11.88 -13.08 -6.08
CA ILE A 461 12.28 -14.48 -6.31
C ILE A 461 11.09 -15.32 -6.76
N THR A 462 9.88 -15.04 -6.26
CA THR A 462 8.71 -15.88 -6.49
C THR A 462 8.32 -16.11 -7.96
N PRO A 463 8.48 -15.18 -8.92
CA PRO A 463 8.18 -15.43 -10.33
C PRO A 463 9.07 -16.53 -10.92
N PHE A 464 10.33 -16.62 -10.51
CA PHE A 464 11.21 -17.70 -10.96
C PHE A 464 10.78 -19.06 -10.41
N LEU A 465 10.27 -19.10 -9.18
CA LEU A 465 9.73 -20.34 -8.60
C LEU A 465 8.39 -20.74 -9.24
N ALA A 466 7.46 -19.77 -9.36
CA ALA A 466 6.11 -20.01 -9.84
C ALA A 466 6.01 -20.23 -11.36
N GLN A 467 6.88 -19.60 -12.16
CA GLN A 467 6.78 -19.63 -13.63
C GLN A 467 7.89 -20.46 -14.28
N VAL A 468 9.13 -20.41 -13.76
CA VAL A 468 10.26 -21.18 -14.34
C VAL A 468 10.37 -22.56 -13.73
N LEU A 469 10.46 -22.66 -12.41
CA LEU A 469 10.66 -23.95 -11.74
C LEU A 469 9.43 -24.85 -11.86
N LEU A 470 8.23 -24.26 -11.79
CA LEU A 470 6.96 -24.98 -11.89
C LEU A 470 6.77 -25.67 -13.27
N ASP A 471 7.14 -24.99 -14.37
CA ASP A 471 7.16 -25.57 -15.73
C ASP A 471 8.14 -26.73 -15.87
N ARG A 472 9.25 -26.69 -15.15
CA ARG A 472 10.27 -27.76 -15.16
C ARG A 472 9.88 -28.94 -14.27
N SER A 473 9.40 -28.67 -13.07
CA SER A 473 8.98 -29.67 -12.10
C SER A 473 8.00 -29.05 -11.10
N LEU A 474 6.73 -29.43 -11.24
CA LEU A 474 5.66 -29.06 -10.31
C LEU A 474 6.05 -29.45 -8.87
N THR A 475 6.49 -30.69 -8.67
CA THR A 475 6.92 -31.22 -7.37
C THR A 475 8.02 -30.37 -6.75
N ALA A 476 9.10 -30.07 -7.48
CA ALA A 476 10.19 -29.27 -6.93
C ALA A 476 9.71 -27.87 -6.49
N ALA A 477 8.88 -27.21 -7.31
CA ALA A 477 8.35 -25.88 -6.99
C ALA A 477 7.49 -25.89 -5.73
N VAL A 478 6.52 -26.81 -5.63
CA VAL A 478 5.61 -26.84 -4.48
C VAL A 478 6.31 -27.23 -3.17
N TRP A 479 7.34 -28.09 -3.24
CA TRP A 479 8.15 -28.43 -2.06
C TRP A 479 9.00 -27.26 -1.58
N VAL A 480 9.54 -26.42 -2.48
CA VAL A 480 10.24 -25.20 -2.08
C VAL A 480 9.31 -24.26 -1.31
N TYR A 481 8.11 -23.99 -1.83
CA TYR A 481 7.10 -23.19 -1.11
C TYR A 481 6.71 -23.84 0.22
N GLY A 482 6.48 -25.15 0.23
CA GLY A 482 6.12 -25.92 1.41
C GLY A 482 7.15 -25.86 2.53
N LEU A 483 8.42 -26.11 2.20
CA LEU A 483 9.53 -26.11 3.16
C LEU A 483 9.81 -24.70 3.71
N ILE A 484 9.73 -23.67 2.86
CA ILE A 484 9.84 -22.28 3.33
C ILE A 484 8.67 -21.93 4.27
N GLY A 485 7.45 -22.38 3.94
CA GLY A 485 6.28 -22.20 4.81
C GLY A 485 6.46 -22.88 6.18
N ILE A 486 6.92 -24.13 6.21
CA ILE A 486 7.20 -24.87 7.45
C ILE A 486 8.32 -24.17 8.25
N PHE A 487 9.40 -23.74 7.60
CA PHE A 487 10.47 -23.00 8.24
C PHE A 487 9.98 -21.67 8.85
N CYS A 488 9.14 -20.94 8.13
CA CYS A 488 8.50 -19.72 8.64
C CYS A 488 7.56 -20.03 9.81
N ALA A 489 6.84 -21.15 9.79
CA ALA A 489 6.01 -21.57 10.92
C ALA A 489 6.85 -21.82 12.18
N ILE A 490 7.99 -22.51 12.05
CA ILE A 490 8.94 -22.71 13.15
C ILE A 490 9.46 -21.36 13.66
N CYS A 491 9.84 -20.45 12.76
CA CYS A 491 10.27 -19.11 13.12
C CYS A 491 9.19 -18.31 13.86
N ALA A 492 7.92 -18.43 13.47
CA ALA A 492 6.80 -17.78 14.14
C ALA A 492 6.58 -18.32 15.57
N ILE A 493 6.73 -19.63 15.80
CA ILE A 493 6.67 -20.23 17.15
C ILE A 493 7.84 -19.74 18.00
N MET A 494 9.03 -19.66 17.41
CA MET A 494 10.27 -19.25 18.07
C MET A 494 10.39 -17.73 18.32
N LEU A 495 9.37 -16.94 17.97
CA LEU A 495 9.34 -15.51 18.27
C LEU A 495 9.49 -15.28 19.78
N PRO A 496 10.36 -14.37 20.24
CA PRO A 496 10.69 -14.22 21.66
C PRO A 496 9.62 -13.44 22.43
N ILE A 497 8.77 -12.65 21.77
CA ILE A 497 7.79 -11.75 22.41
C ILE A 497 6.37 -12.11 21.96
N GLU A 498 5.47 -12.35 22.90
CA GLU A 498 4.03 -12.52 22.63
C GLU A 498 3.39 -11.18 22.96
N THR A 499 2.75 -10.57 21.97
CA THR A 499 2.24 -9.19 22.06
C THR A 499 0.79 -9.14 22.52
N LYS A 500 0.11 -10.29 22.62
CA LYS A 500 -1.27 -10.37 23.11
C LYS A 500 -1.42 -9.72 24.49
N GLY A 501 -2.28 -8.70 24.56
CA GLY A 501 -2.64 -8.00 25.79
C GLY A 501 -1.53 -7.13 26.40
N ARG A 502 -0.43 -6.89 25.69
CA ARG A 502 0.65 -6.01 26.17
C ARG A 502 0.45 -4.58 25.68
N ALA A 503 0.78 -3.61 26.53
CA ALA A 503 0.88 -2.22 26.12
C ALA A 503 2.01 -2.05 25.09
N LEU A 504 1.82 -1.13 24.14
CA LEU A 504 2.81 -0.84 23.11
C LEU A 504 4.09 -0.28 23.78
N PRO A 505 5.28 -0.82 23.48
CA PRO A 505 6.54 -0.28 24.00
C PRO A 505 6.71 1.18 23.55
N GLN A 506 7.07 2.07 24.47
CA GLN A 506 7.27 3.50 24.18
C GLN A 506 8.73 3.85 23.92
N THR A 507 9.68 3.16 24.57
CA THR A 507 11.11 3.45 24.46
C THR A 507 11.93 2.19 24.23
N VAL A 508 13.07 2.33 23.57
CA VAL A 508 14.07 1.26 23.42
C VAL A 508 14.71 1.02 24.79
N HIS A 509 14.53 -0.17 25.36
CA HIS A 509 15.31 -0.57 26.53
C HIS A 509 16.72 -0.91 26.06
N VAL A 510 17.64 0.04 26.21
CA VAL A 510 19.08 -0.22 26.07
C VAL A 510 19.53 -0.87 27.38
N SER A 511 19.66 -2.19 27.38
CA SER A 511 20.41 -2.88 28.43
C SER A 511 21.86 -2.41 28.31
N ALA A 512 22.35 -1.70 29.33
CA ALA A 512 23.76 -1.32 29.46
C ALA A 512 24.66 -2.56 29.58
#